data_AF-A0A502C6L3-F1
#
_entry.id   AF-A0A502C6L3-F1
#
_cell.length_a   1.000
_cell.length_b   1.000
_cell.length_c   1.000
_cell.angle_alpha   90.00
_cell.angle_beta   90.00
_cell.angle_gamma   90.00
#
_symmetry.space_group_name_H-M   'P 1'
#
loop_
_entity.id
_entity.type
_entity.pdbx_description
1 polymer ?
#
loop_
_entity_poly.entity_id
_entity_poly.type
_entity_poly.pdbx_seq_one_letter_code
_entity_poly.pdbx_strand_id
1 'polypeptide(L)'
;MDHAEIRMLDLAVAIADHTARSDVECYARIASNPIGQTRYDLSQAQDVPGDEVVAQRAAEYIRLRGDILPYKLVCVDETVFFEDVRSCRVCGCTDGQACPGGCSWVGPDLCSACVDEAQED
;
A
#
# COMPACT_ATOMS: atom_id res chain seq x y z
N MET A 1 7.38 -31.54 -14.53
CA MET A 1 6.85 -31.51 -13.16
C MET A 1 5.49 -32.14 -13.19
N ASP A 2 5.28 -33.20 -12.41
CA ASP A 2 3.99 -33.90 -12.35
C ASP A 2 2.93 -33.03 -11.66
N HIS A 3 1.64 -33.28 -11.93
CA HIS A 3 0.51 -32.57 -11.33
C HIS A 3 0.45 -32.71 -9.81
N ALA A 4 0.95 -33.83 -9.25
CA ALA A 4 1.11 -33.96 -7.81
C ALA A 4 2.19 -33.02 -7.26
N GLU A 5 3.31 -32.87 -7.96
CA GLU A 5 4.40 -31.96 -7.57
C GLU A 5 3.97 -30.49 -7.64
N ILE A 6 3.24 -30.10 -8.69
CA ILE A 6 2.66 -28.75 -8.82
C ILE A 6 1.76 -28.43 -7.63
N ARG A 7 0.82 -29.32 -7.30
CA ARG A 7 -0.09 -29.13 -6.15
C ARG A 7 0.63 -29.07 -4.81
N MET A 8 1.71 -29.84 -4.65
CA MET A 8 2.52 -29.80 -3.43
C MET A 8 3.23 -28.45 -3.29
N LEU A 9 3.78 -27.92 -4.38
CA LEU A 9 4.42 -26.61 -4.39
C LEU A 9 3.41 -25.49 -4.09
N ASP A 10 2.23 -25.52 -4.69
CA ASP A 10 1.17 -24.55 -4.42
C ASP A 10 0.74 -24.56 -2.96
N LEU A 11 0.58 -25.75 -2.38
CA LEU A 11 0.26 -25.91 -0.96
C LEU A 11 1.38 -25.37 -0.06
N ALA A 12 2.64 -25.67 -0.38
CA ALA A 12 3.78 -25.19 0.39
C ALA A 12 3.86 -23.66 0.39
N VAL A 13 3.63 -23.03 -0.76
CA VAL A 13 3.57 -21.57 -0.89
C VAL A 13 2.42 -20.99 -0.07
N ALA A 14 1.23 -21.59 -0.16
CA ALA A 14 0.07 -21.12 0.62
C ALA A 14 0.30 -21.20 2.13
N ILE A 15 0.97 -22.26 2.60
CA ILE A 15 1.35 -22.39 4.01
C ILE A 15 2.36 -21.31 4.40
N ALA A 16 3.40 -21.08 3.59
CA ALA A 16 4.41 -20.06 3.85
C ALA A 16 3.78 -18.65 3.92
N ASP A 17 2.88 -18.32 2.99
CA ASP A 17 2.16 -17.06 2.97
C ASP A 17 1.32 -16.86 4.24
N HIS A 18 0.59 -17.89 4.67
CA HIS A 18 -0.20 -17.85 5.91
C HIS A 18 0.68 -17.70 7.16
N THR A 19 1.79 -18.43 7.25
CA THR A 19 2.71 -18.34 8.38
C THR A 19 3.32 -16.96 8.49
N ALA A 20 3.82 -16.40 7.37
CA ALA A 20 4.40 -15.07 7.38
C ALA A 20 3.38 -14.00 7.84
N ARG A 21 2.12 -14.11 7.42
CA ARG A 21 1.06 -13.24 7.92
C ARG A 21 0.87 -13.40 9.43
N SER A 22 0.70 -14.64 9.90
CA SER A 22 0.49 -14.94 11.32
C SER A 22 1.63 -14.40 12.19
N ASP A 23 2.87 -14.48 11.70
CA ASP A 23 4.05 -13.98 12.40
C ASP A 23 4.01 -12.45 12.54
N VAL A 24 3.62 -11.71 11.49
CA VAL A 24 3.43 -10.26 11.61
C VAL A 24 2.34 -9.94 12.63
N GLU A 25 1.20 -10.64 12.58
CA GLU A 25 0.06 -10.39 13.46
C GLU A 25 0.34 -10.69 14.94
N CYS A 26 1.16 -11.70 15.22
CA CYS A 26 1.51 -12.11 16.58
C CYS A 26 2.67 -11.30 17.17
N TYR A 27 3.69 -11.00 16.36
CA TYR A 27 4.96 -10.49 16.90
C TYR A 27 5.15 -8.99 16.72
N ALA A 28 4.53 -8.35 15.72
CA ALA A 28 4.63 -6.91 15.54
C ALA A 28 3.66 -6.15 16.44
N ARG A 29 4.09 -4.99 16.95
CA ARG A 29 3.25 -4.15 17.80
C ARG A 29 2.05 -3.61 17.02
N ILE A 30 0.84 -3.77 17.56
CA ILE A 30 -0.38 -3.21 16.97
C ILE A 30 -0.39 -1.68 17.14
N ALA A 31 -0.60 -0.97 16.03
CA ALA A 31 -0.80 0.46 15.97
C ALA A 31 -2.16 0.77 15.32
N SER A 32 -3.12 1.26 16.09
CA SER A 32 -4.41 1.68 15.57
C SER A 32 -4.27 3.03 14.88
N ASN A 33 -4.85 3.20 13.69
CA ASN A 33 -4.98 4.52 13.07
C ASN A 33 -6.38 5.13 13.34
N PRO A 34 -6.55 6.46 13.16
CA PRO A 34 -7.82 7.15 13.44
C PRO A 34 -9.02 6.70 12.59
N ILE A 35 -8.76 5.98 11.48
CA ILE A 35 -9.78 5.45 10.56
C ILE A 35 -10.16 4.00 10.88
N GLY A 36 -9.67 3.44 12.00
CA GLY A 36 -10.07 2.11 12.48
C GLY A 36 -9.40 0.94 11.76
N GLN A 37 -8.36 1.18 10.96
CA GLN A 37 -7.56 0.12 10.36
C GLN A 37 -6.42 -0.29 11.30
N THR A 38 -6.22 -1.62 11.41
CA THR A 38 -5.08 -2.20 12.13
C THR A 38 -3.80 -1.96 11.34
N ARG A 39 -2.80 -1.34 11.97
CA ARG A 39 -1.41 -1.31 11.48
C ARG A 39 -0.51 -2.10 12.41
N TYR A 40 0.63 -2.52 11.86
CA TYR A 40 1.67 -3.22 12.59
C TYR A 40 2.95 -2.40 12.52
N ASP A 41 3.50 -2.06 13.68
CA ASP A 41 4.80 -1.42 13.81
C ASP A 41 5.87 -2.51 13.92
N LEU A 42 6.59 -2.71 12.82
CA LEU A 42 7.63 -3.74 12.70
C LEU A 42 8.92 -3.39 13.47
N SER A 43 9.04 -2.17 13.99
CA SER A 43 10.20 -1.74 14.77
C SER A 43 10.09 -2.10 16.26
N GLN A 44 8.94 -2.61 16.69
CA GLN A 44 8.62 -2.92 18.07
C GLN A 44 7.95 -4.29 18.17
N ALA A 45 8.37 -5.10 19.14
CA ALA A 45 7.67 -6.33 19.47
C ALA A 45 6.35 -6.04 20.19
N GLN A 46 5.37 -6.93 19.99
CA GLN A 46 4.08 -6.88 20.67
C GLN A 46 4.22 -7.24 22.16
N ASP A 47 4.88 -8.35 22.47
CA ASP A 47 4.94 -8.91 23.84
C ASP A 47 6.36 -9.09 24.36
N VAL A 48 7.24 -9.72 23.57
CA VAL A 48 8.60 -10.10 24.00
C VAL A 48 9.65 -9.32 23.20
N PRO A 49 10.54 -8.53 23.85
CA PRO A 49 11.61 -7.84 23.16
C PRO A 49 12.49 -8.81 22.36
N GLY A 50 12.80 -8.47 21.11
CA GLY A 50 13.53 -9.30 20.16
C GLY A 50 12.64 -10.01 19.13
N ASP A 51 11.34 -10.20 19.44
CA ASP A 51 10.40 -10.85 18.51
C ASP A 51 10.08 -9.97 17.29
N GLU A 52 10.40 -8.66 17.34
CA GLU A 52 10.29 -7.79 16.17
C GLU A 52 11.08 -8.32 14.96
N VAL A 53 12.17 -9.07 15.20
CA VAL A 53 12.98 -9.68 14.13
C VAL A 53 12.19 -10.75 13.37
N VAL A 54 11.31 -11.49 14.05
CA VAL A 54 10.44 -12.50 13.41
C VAL A 54 9.44 -11.81 12.50
N ALA A 55 8.76 -10.77 13.01
CA ALA A 55 7.84 -9.96 12.21
C ALA A 55 8.54 -9.27 11.02
N GLN A 56 9.75 -8.75 11.22
CA GLN A 56 10.54 -8.12 10.14
C GLN A 56 10.89 -9.11 9.04
N ARG A 57 11.32 -10.32 9.38
CA ARG A 57 11.61 -11.38 8.40
C ARG A 57 10.37 -11.81 7.64
N ALA A 58 9.25 -11.94 8.33
CA ALA A 58 7.97 -12.28 7.71
C ALA A 58 7.49 -11.17 6.75
N ALA A 59 7.60 -9.90 7.16
CA ALA A 59 7.31 -8.76 6.29
C ALA A 59 8.23 -8.71 5.06
N GLU A 60 9.52 -9.03 5.22
CA GLU A 60 10.46 -9.12 4.11
C GLU A 60 10.12 -10.25 3.13
N TYR A 61 9.72 -11.43 3.64
CA TYR A 61 9.21 -12.52 2.79
C TYR A 61 8.01 -12.04 1.97
N ILE A 62 7.03 -11.41 2.61
CA ILE A 62 5.83 -10.87 1.95
C ILE A 62 6.20 -9.85 0.86
N ARG A 63 7.11 -8.92 1.18
CA ARG A 63 7.60 -7.91 0.23
C ARG A 63 8.27 -8.54 -0.99
N LEU A 64 9.11 -9.55 -0.79
CA LEU A 64 9.77 -10.29 -1.86
C LEU A 64 8.80 -11.15 -2.68
N ARG A 65 7.74 -11.66 -2.04
CA ARG A 65 6.67 -12.39 -2.72
C ARG A 65 5.88 -11.46 -3.67
N GLY A 66 5.69 -10.19 -3.28
CA GLY A 66 4.93 -9.20 -4.03
C GLY A 66 3.41 -9.27 -3.78
N ASP A 67 2.65 -8.39 -4.44
CA ASP A 67 1.19 -8.18 -4.27
C ASP A 67 0.29 -9.34 -4.79
N ILE A 68 0.77 -10.58 -4.80
CA ILE A 68 0.00 -11.77 -5.24
C ILE A 68 -0.86 -12.32 -4.08
N LEU A 69 -0.73 -11.75 -2.88
CA LEU A 69 -1.51 -12.15 -1.73
C LEU A 69 -2.97 -11.68 -1.87
N PRO A 70 -3.97 -12.49 -1.48
CA PRO A 70 -5.37 -12.08 -1.46
C PRO A 70 -5.68 -11.01 -0.39
N TYR A 71 -4.65 -10.52 0.31
CA TYR A 71 -4.72 -9.51 1.35
C TYR A 71 -3.54 -8.55 1.22
N LYS A 72 -3.84 -7.25 1.17
CA LYS A 72 -2.84 -6.18 1.02
C LYS A 72 -2.21 -5.87 2.38
N LEU A 73 -0.96 -6.28 2.59
CA LEU A 73 -0.14 -5.78 3.69
C LEU A 73 0.38 -4.41 3.29
N VAL A 74 -0.17 -3.35 3.88
CA VAL A 74 0.26 -1.98 3.59
C VAL A 74 1.50 -1.70 4.44
N CYS A 75 2.68 -2.00 3.88
CA CYS A 75 3.94 -1.46 4.39
C CYS A 75 3.90 0.07 4.20
N VAL A 76 3.79 0.84 5.27
CA VAL A 76 4.06 2.29 5.23
C VAL A 76 5.49 2.53 5.65
N ASP A 77 6.42 2.21 4.75
CA ASP A 77 7.66 2.99 4.70
C ASP A 77 7.30 4.39 4.15
N GLU A 78 8.08 5.40 4.54
CA GLU A 78 7.68 6.79 4.80
C GLU A 78 7.28 7.68 3.61
N THR A 79 6.63 7.16 2.57
CA THR A 79 5.95 7.99 1.56
C THR A 79 4.67 7.32 1.12
N VAL A 80 3.56 7.94 1.49
CA VAL A 80 2.25 7.81 0.86
C VAL A 80 2.39 7.76 -0.67
N PHE A 81 2.42 6.56 -1.25
CA PHE A 81 2.02 6.34 -2.63
C PHE A 81 0.52 6.60 -2.68
N PHE A 82 0.16 7.89 -2.79
CA PHE A 82 -1.14 8.27 -3.30
C PHE A 82 -1.24 7.65 -4.69
N GLU A 83 -2.06 6.60 -4.82
CA GLU A 83 -2.62 6.19 -6.10
C GLU A 83 -3.17 7.45 -6.78
N ASP A 84 -2.45 7.91 -7.80
CA ASP A 84 -2.92 8.70 -8.93
C ASP A 84 -3.96 9.78 -8.58
N VAL A 85 -3.62 10.68 -7.63
CA VAL A 85 -4.45 11.86 -7.38
C VAL A 85 -4.36 12.75 -8.61
N ARG A 86 -5.43 12.71 -9.41
CA ARG A 86 -5.62 13.56 -10.58
C ARG A 86 -5.38 15.01 -10.19
N SER A 87 -4.37 15.62 -10.79
CA SER A 87 -3.98 17.02 -10.54
C SER A 87 -3.88 17.79 -11.85
N CYS A 88 -4.30 19.06 -11.82
CA CYS A 88 -4.14 19.93 -12.97
C CYS A 88 -2.66 20.27 -13.18
N ARG A 89 -2.12 20.03 -14.37
CA ARG A 89 -0.73 20.28 -14.75
C ARG A 89 -0.30 21.74 -14.64
N VAL A 90 -1.26 22.68 -14.62
CA VAL A 90 -1.00 24.13 -14.53
C VAL A 90 -1.10 24.63 -13.09
N CYS A 91 -2.23 24.38 -12.41
CA CYS A 91 -2.51 24.97 -11.09
C CYS A 91 -2.48 23.97 -9.92
N GLY A 92 -2.37 22.66 -10.20
CA GLY A 92 -2.33 21.62 -9.17
C GLY A 92 -3.65 21.33 -8.46
N CYS A 93 -4.78 21.89 -8.91
CA CYS A 93 -6.09 21.54 -8.32
C CYS A 93 -6.37 20.05 -8.45
N THR A 94 -7.12 19.49 -7.50
CA THR A 94 -7.48 18.05 -7.45
C THR A 94 -8.98 17.88 -7.31
N ASP A 95 -9.48 16.63 -7.40
CA ASP A 95 -10.90 16.33 -7.18
C ASP A 95 -11.40 16.79 -5.80
N GLY A 96 -10.53 16.82 -4.79
CA GLY A 96 -10.84 17.28 -3.43
C GLY A 96 -10.56 18.77 -3.19
N GLN A 97 -9.85 19.45 -4.11
CA GLN A 97 -9.42 20.83 -3.94
C GLN A 97 -9.47 21.58 -5.27
N ALA A 98 -10.64 22.14 -5.58
CA ALA A 98 -10.85 22.97 -6.77
C ALA A 98 -10.11 24.32 -6.68
N CYS A 99 -9.93 24.98 -7.84
CA CYS A 99 -9.43 26.35 -7.91
C CYS A 99 -10.32 27.33 -7.11
N PRO A 100 -9.78 28.50 -6.70
CA PRO A 100 -10.60 29.60 -6.19
C PRO A 100 -11.70 29.96 -7.19
N GLY A 101 -12.96 29.95 -6.75
CA GLY A 101 -14.13 30.15 -7.63
C GLY A 101 -14.70 28.85 -8.25
N GLY A 102 -14.05 27.72 -8.01
CA GLY A 102 -14.44 26.42 -8.53
C GLY A 102 -13.91 26.15 -9.94
N CYS A 103 -13.67 24.88 -10.24
CA CYS A 103 -13.28 24.43 -11.57
C CYS A 103 -13.82 23.01 -11.81
N SER A 104 -13.84 22.61 -13.07
CA SER A 104 -14.14 21.24 -13.52
C SER A 104 -13.05 20.72 -14.43
N TRP A 105 -12.90 19.40 -14.53
CA TRP A 105 -11.91 18.79 -15.41
C TRP A 105 -12.32 18.85 -16.88
N VAL A 106 -11.36 19.22 -17.75
CA VAL A 106 -11.54 19.24 -19.20
C VAL A 106 -10.66 18.19 -19.91
N GLY A 107 -9.60 17.74 -19.25
CA GLY A 107 -8.68 16.72 -19.75
C GLY A 107 -8.08 15.89 -18.60
N PRO A 108 -7.32 14.83 -18.89
CA PRO A 108 -6.78 13.91 -17.88
C PRO A 108 -6.06 14.63 -16.73
N ASP A 109 -5.32 15.68 -17.06
CA ASP A 109 -4.48 16.48 -16.17
C ASP A 109 -4.72 17.99 -16.35
N LEU A 110 -5.92 18.42 -16.77
CA LEU A 110 -6.22 19.84 -17.02
C LEU A 110 -7.62 20.24 -16.54
N CYS A 111 -7.70 21.35 -15.81
CA CYS A 111 -8.96 21.94 -15.36
C CYS A 111 -9.41 23.09 -16.27
N SER A 112 -10.71 23.38 -16.23
CA SER A 112 -11.39 24.44 -17.00
C SER A 112 -10.87 25.84 -16.70
N ALA A 113 -10.31 26.08 -15.52
CA ALA A 113 -9.73 27.39 -15.18
C ALA A 113 -8.41 27.67 -15.89
N CYS A 114 -7.73 26.63 -16.39
CA CYS A 114 -6.39 26.73 -16.99
C CYS A 114 -6.39 26.40 -18.49
N VAL A 115 -7.54 26.40 -19.15
CA VAL A 115 -7.65 26.08 -20.59
C VAL A 115 -6.87 27.07 -21.43
N ASP A 116 -7.01 28.36 -21.15
CA ASP A 116 -6.40 29.43 -21.95
C ASP A 116 -4.86 29.42 -21.79
N GLU A 117 -4.37 29.24 -20.56
CA GLU A 117 -2.93 29.14 -20.26
C GLU A 117 -2.29 27.88 -20.84
N ALA A 118 -3.08 26.85 -21.15
CA ALA A 118 -2.59 25.60 -21.73
C ALA A 118 -2.47 25.62 -23.26
N GLN A 119 -2.92 26.69 -23.93
CA GLN A 119 -2.96 26.80 -25.41
C GLN A 119 -1.87 27.70 -26.02
N GLU A 120 -0.94 28.23 -25.22
CA GLU A 120 0.14 29.13 -25.69
C GLU A 120 1.49 28.42 -25.94
N ASP A 121 1.48 27.17 -26.43
CA ASP A 121 2.66 26.49 -27.01
C ASP A 121 2.72 26.60 -28.55
#